data_AF-A0AAJ3K4C2-F1
#
_entry.id   AF-A0AAJ3K4C2-F1
#
_cell.length_a   1.000
_cell.length_b   1.000
_cell.length_c   1.000
_cell.angle_alpha   90.00
_cell.angle_beta   90.00
_cell.angle_gamma   90.00
#
_symmetry.space_group_name_H-M   'P 1'
#
loop_
_entity.id
_entity.type
_entity.pdbx_description
1 polymer ?
#
loop_
_entity_poly.entity_id
_entity_poly.type
_entity_poly.pdbx_seq_one_letter_code
_entity_poly.pdbx_strand_id
1 'polypeptide(L)'
;MQQKIQKAQDSYGRLLELQKELAQSLKYWEEATKLVQELEEFYHQPTWLDLHYSSKKYTLDTKGNYSVLSEDAIWNALWEQQNLEEKLVEIIKPILDRIKDEA
;
A
#
# COMPACT_ATOMS: atom_id res chain seq x y z
N MET A 1 -6.78 -42.69 0.81
CA MET A 1 -7.72 -41.80 1.52
C MET A 1 -6.99 -40.91 2.53
N GLN A 2 -6.25 -41.50 3.47
CA GLN A 2 -5.47 -40.77 4.49
C GLN A 2 -4.63 -39.59 3.96
N GLN A 3 -3.87 -39.79 2.87
CA GLN A 3 -3.04 -38.73 2.29
C GLN A 3 -3.85 -37.51 1.79
N LYS A 4 -5.05 -37.74 1.25
CA LYS A 4 -5.93 -36.64 0.79
C LYS A 4 -6.47 -35.85 1.99
N ILE A 5 -6.80 -36.54 3.08
CA ILE A 5 -7.26 -35.93 4.33
C ILE A 5 -6.14 -35.10 4.97
N GLN A 6 -4.92 -35.65 5.04
CA GLN A 6 -3.77 -34.92 5.58
C GLN A 6 -3.48 -33.65 4.77
N LYS A 7 -3.49 -33.73 3.43
CA LYS A 7 -3.31 -32.55 2.57
C LYS A 7 -4.35 -31.46 2.88
N ALA A 8 -5.61 -31.83 3.07
CA ALA A 8 -6.66 -30.87 3.42
C ALA A 8 -6.44 -30.26 4.81
N GLN A 9 -6.01 -31.07 5.79
CA GLN A 9 -5.68 -30.61 7.14
C GLN A 9 -4.51 -29.61 7.13
N ASP A 10 -3.48 -29.87 6.33
CA ASP A 10 -2.32 -28.99 6.17
C ASP A 10 -2.72 -27.66 5.50
N SER A 11 -3.54 -27.72 4.43
CA SER A 11 -4.08 -26.53 3.78
C SER A 11 -4.95 -25.70 4.73
N TYR A 12 -5.78 -26.34 5.55
CA TYR A 12 -6.59 -25.67 6.56
C TYR A 12 -5.71 -24.94 7.59
N GLY A 13 -4.70 -25.63 8.14
CA GLY A 13 -3.75 -25.02 9.09
C GLY A 13 -3.05 -23.80 8.48
N ARG A 14 -2.58 -23.93 7.23
CA ARG A 14 -1.94 -22.82 6.54
C ARG A 14 -2.87 -21.64 6.30
N LEU A 15 -4.14 -21.89 5.98
CA LEU A 15 -5.13 -20.83 5.81
C LEU A 15 -5.35 -20.05 7.11
N LEU A 16 -5.43 -20.74 8.26
CA LEU A 16 -5.60 -20.08 9.56
C LEU A 16 -4.42 -19.16 9.92
N GLU A 17 -3.19 -19.56 9.58
CA GLU A 17 -2.02 -18.71 9.75
C GLU A 17 -2.10 -17.48 8.87
N LEU A 18 -2.39 -17.68 7.57
CA LEU A 18 -2.50 -16.58 6.61
C LEU A 18 -3.61 -15.59 6.97
N GLN A 19 -4.74 -16.05 7.52
CA GLN A 19 -5.83 -15.17 7.95
C GLN A 19 -5.37 -14.11 8.97
N LYS A 20 -4.41 -14.44 9.84
CA LYS A 20 -3.87 -13.48 10.82
C LYS A 20 -3.03 -12.41 10.14
N GLU A 21 -2.13 -12.83 9.25
CA GLU A 21 -1.26 -11.92 8.50
C GLU A 21 -2.06 -11.03 7.55
N LEU A 22 -3.08 -11.59 6.89
CA LEU A 22 -3.98 -10.83 6.02
C LEU A 22 -4.80 -9.82 6.81
N ALA A 23 -5.32 -10.18 7.98
CA ALA A 23 -6.04 -9.22 8.83
C ALA A 23 -5.16 -8.05 9.28
N GLN A 24 -3.87 -8.31 9.53
CA GLN A 24 -2.91 -7.24 9.85
C GLN A 24 -2.57 -6.39 8.62
N SER A 25 -2.40 -7.01 7.44
CA SER A 25 -2.06 -6.28 6.22
C SER A 25 -3.14 -5.29 5.80
N LEU A 26 -4.42 -5.59 6.06
CA LEU A 26 -5.53 -4.66 5.81
C LEU A 26 -5.31 -3.29 6.49
N LYS A 27 -4.81 -3.28 7.73
CA LYS A 27 -4.53 -2.02 8.45
C LYS A 27 -3.41 -1.22 7.79
N TYR A 28 -2.38 -1.89 7.28
CA TYR A 28 -1.30 -1.22 6.57
C TYR A 28 -1.75 -0.64 5.24
N TRP A 29 -2.65 -1.32 4.52
CA TRP A 29 -3.26 -0.77 3.32
C TRP A 29 -4.12 0.46 3.62
N GLU A 30 -4.93 0.42 4.69
CA GLU A 30 -5.71 1.59 5.13
C GLU A 30 -4.83 2.79 5.51
N GLU A 31 -3.70 2.54 6.17
CA GLU A 31 -2.72 3.58 6.52
C GLU A 31 -2.04 4.14 5.27
N ALA A 32 -1.56 3.27 4.38
CA ALA A 32 -0.91 3.68 3.13
C ALA A 32 -1.83 4.54 2.25
N THR A 33 -3.11 4.16 2.10
CA THR A 33 -4.08 4.96 1.33
C THR A 33 -4.27 6.37 1.91
N LYS A 34 -4.25 6.53 3.23
CA LYS A 34 -4.33 7.87 3.85
C LYS A 34 -3.08 8.69 3.59
N LEU A 35 -1.91 8.09 3.74
CA LEU A 35 -0.63 8.76 3.48
C LEU A 35 -0.50 9.18 2.02
N VAL A 36 -0.97 8.36 1.08
CA VAL A 36 -1.06 8.71 -0.35
C VAL A 36 -1.86 9.99 -0.53
N GLN A 37 -3.05 10.07 0.05
CA GLN A 37 -3.91 11.26 -0.05
C GLN A 37 -3.22 12.50 0.53
N GLU A 38 -2.61 12.40 1.72
CA GLU A 38 -1.88 13.50 2.35
C GLU A 38 -0.71 14.00 1.49
N LEU A 39 0.05 13.09 0.90
CA LEU A 39 1.20 13.41 0.04
C LEU A 39 0.76 13.97 -1.31
N GLU A 40 -0.31 13.43 -1.91
CA GLU A 40 -0.90 13.97 -3.13
C GLU A 40 -1.42 15.40 -2.90
N GLU A 41 -2.14 15.64 -1.82
CA GLU A 41 -2.63 16.96 -1.47
C GLU A 41 -1.48 17.96 -1.31
N PHE A 42 -0.41 17.58 -0.59
CA PHE A 42 0.75 18.44 -0.41
C PHE A 42 1.50 18.71 -1.72
N TYR A 43 1.76 17.69 -2.53
CA TYR A 43 2.53 17.81 -3.77
C TYR A 43 1.81 18.63 -4.84
N HIS A 44 0.48 18.54 -4.91
CA HIS A 44 -0.34 19.27 -5.88
C HIS A 44 -0.75 20.68 -5.41
N GLN A 45 -0.35 21.11 -4.22
CA GLN A 45 -0.58 22.49 -3.79
C GLN A 45 0.14 23.48 -4.72
N PRO A 46 -0.51 24.57 -5.16
CA PRO A 46 0.14 25.59 -6.00
C PRO A 46 1.42 26.17 -5.38
N THR A 47 1.49 26.19 -4.06
CA THR A 47 2.64 26.68 -3.28
C THR A 47 3.81 25.71 -3.23
N TRP A 48 3.64 24.44 -3.63
CA TRP A 48 4.70 23.45 -3.54
C TRP A 48 5.94 23.87 -4.34
N LEU A 49 5.74 24.45 -5.53
CA LEU A 49 6.85 24.90 -6.38
C LEU A 49 7.67 26.04 -5.73
N ASP A 50 7.01 26.96 -5.03
CA ASP A 50 7.69 28.01 -4.27
C ASP A 50 8.46 27.43 -3.08
N LEU A 51 7.91 26.41 -2.41
CA LEU A 51 8.59 25.69 -1.34
C LEU A 51 9.81 24.93 -1.88
N HIS A 52 9.69 24.29 -3.04
CA HIS A 52 10.78 23.61 -3.74
C HIS A 52 11.93 24.59 -4.05
N TYR A 53 11.65 25.71 -4.72
CA TYR A 53 12.68 26.71 -5.05
C TYR A 53 13.31 27.36 -3.81
N SER A 54 12.55 27.47 -2.73
CA SER A 54 13.03 28.00 -1.45
C SER A 54 13.51 26.93 -0.46
N SER A 55 13.65 25.68 -0.89
CA SER A 55 13.94 24.51 -0.03
C SER A 55 15.15 24.69 0.88
N LYS A 56 16.21 25.38 0.42
CA LYS A 56 17.42 25.71 1.20
C LYS A 56 17.16 26.53 2.47
N LYS A 57 15.99 27.19 2.57
CA LYS A 57 15.57 27.96 3.75
C LYS A 57 15.05 27.06 4.88
N TYR A 58 14.73 25.81 4.60
CA TYR A 58 14.15 24.86 5.54
C TYR A 58 15.17 23.79 5.90
N THR A 59 15.26 23.45 7.20
CA THR A 59 16.00 22.27 7.67
C THR A 59 14.98 21.20 8.00
N LEU A 60 14.93 20.14 7.20
CA LEU A 60 14.03 19.00 7.38
C LEU A 60 14.84 17.82 7.92
N ASP A 61 14.30 17.15 8.95
CA ASP A 61 14.82 15.86 9.38
C ASP A 61 14.23 14.76 8.50
N THR A 62 14.93 14.41 7.43
CA THR A 62 14.43 13.42 6.46
C THR A 62 14.59 11.99 6.91
N LYS A 63 15.23 11.74 8.07
CA LYS A 63 15.53 10.40 8.59
C LYS A 63 16.23 9.48 7.57
N GLY A 64 17.00 10.05 6.64
CA GLY A 64 17.71 9.32 5.60
C GLY A 64 16.95 9.18 4.27
N ASN A 65 15.71 9.65 4.18
CA ASN A 65 14.95 9.73 2.93
C ASN A 65 15.26 11.01 2.13
N TYR A 66 14.75 11.09 0.91
CA TYR A 66 14.72 12.33 0.15
C TYR A 66 13.74 13.34 0.76
N SER A 67 14.00 14.62 0.55
CA SER A 67 13.11 15.70 0.99
C SER A 67 11.80 15.66 0.20
N VAL A 68 10.68 15.90 0.85
CA VAL A 68 9.37 16.11 0.19
C VAL A 68 9.34 17.34 -0.73
N LEU A 69 10.36 18.20 -0.63
CA LEU A 69 10.58 19.34 -1.53
C LEU A 69 11.51 19.01 -2.70
N SER A 70 11.97 17.76 -2.85
CA SER A 70 12.70 17.30 -4.04
C SER A 70 11.71 16.97 -5.16
N GLU A 71 12.09 17.25 -6.41
CA GLU A 71 11.23 17.06 -7.61
C GLU A 71 10.57 15.69 -7.64
N ASP A 72 11.35 14.62 -7.44
CA ASP A 72 10.85 13.26 -7.64
C ASP A 72 10.49 12.51 -6.37
N ALA A 73 10.67 13.08 -5.17
CA ALA A 73 10.56 12.30 -3.92
C ALA A 73 9.15 11.78 -3.68
N ILE A 74 8.15 12.68 -3.72
CA ILE A 74 6.74 12.28 -3.58
C ILE A 74 6.28 11.52 -4.81
N TRP A 75 6.62 12.00 -6.01
CA TRP A 75 6.20 11.36 -7.25
C TRP A 75 6.63 9.88 -7.33
N ASN A 76 7.89 9.57 -6.99
CA ASN A 76 8.38 8.19 -6.97
C ASN A 76 7.66 7.35 -5.92
N ALA A 77 7.46 7.87 -4.71
CA ALA A 77 6.78 7.14 -3.64
C ALA A 77 5.32 6.82 -4.02
N LEU A 78 4.61 7.78 -4.62
CA LEU A 78 3.25 7.58 -5.11
C LEU A 78 3.20 6.57 -6.25
N TRP A 79 4.15 6.63 -7.19
CA TRP A 79 4.23 5.68 -8.29
C TRP A 79 4.50 4.25 -7.80
N GLU A 80 5.41 4.05 -6.84
CA GLU A 80 5.67 2.75 -6.23
C GLU A 80 4.42 2.20 -5.53
N GLN A 81 3.70 3.05 -4.80
CA GLN A 81 2.47 2.68 -4.12
C GLN A 81 1.35 2.31 -5.09
N GLN A 82 1.17 3.08 -6.17
CA GLN A 82 0.20 2.77 -7.22
C GLN A 82 0.45 1.38 -7.84
N ASN A 83 1.70 1.02 -8.12
CA ASN A 83 2.02 -0.32 -8.64
C ASN A 83 1.65 -1.45 -7.67
N LEU A 84 1.73 -1.20 -6.36
CA LEU A 84 1.30 -2.17 -5.35
C LEU A 84 -0.23 -2.28 -5.34
N GLU A 85 -0.94 -1.18 -5.47
CA GLU A 85 -2.41 -1.14 -5.54
C GLU A 85 -2.95 -1.83 -6.79
N GLU A 86 -2.31 -1.65 -7.95
CA GLU A 86 -2.67 -2.34 -9.18
C GLU A 86 -2.57 -3.87 -9.02
N LYS A 87 -1.48 -4.37 -8.41
CA LYS A 87 -1.34 -5.79 -8.08
C LYS A 87 -2.40 -6.26 -7.08
N LEU A 88 -2.73 -5.43 -6.10
CA LEU A 88 -3.78 -5.75 -5.13
C LEU A 88 -5.14 -5.89 -5.83
N VAL A 89 -5.46 -5.02 -6.79
CA VAL A 89 -6.69 -5.13 -7.59
C VAL A 89 -6.75 -6.44 -8.36
N GLU A 90 -5.64 -6.87 -8.97
CA GLU A 90 -5.55 -8.16 -9.65
C GLU A 90 -5.83 -9.35 -8.71
N ILE A 91 -5.36 -9.28 -7.47
CA ILE A 91 -5.60 -10.30 -6.43
C ILE A 91 -7.06 -10.28 -5.96
N ILE A 92 -7.64 -9.09 -5.75
CA ILE A 92 -8.99 -8.93 -5.18
C ILE A 92 -10.09 -9.27 -6.19
N LYS A 93 -9.88 -9.01 -7.48
CA LYS A 93 -10.88 -9.26 -8.52
C LYS A 93 -11.53 -10.66 -8.47
N PRO A 94 -10.77 -11.78 -8.50
CA PRO A 94 -11.37 -13.11 -8.40
C PRO A 94 -12.03 -13.38 -7.04
N ILE A 95 -11.57 -12.73 -5.96
CA ILE A 95 -12.19 -12.81 -4.63
C ILE A 95 -13.59 -12.16 -4.67
N LEU A 96 -13.71 -10.99 -5.31
CA LEU A 96 -14.99 -10.30 -5.48
C LEU A 96 -15.96 -11.12 -6.33
N ASP A 97 -15.48 -11.74 -7.40
CA ASP A 97 -16.32 -12.60 -8.25
C ASP A 97 -16.86 -13.79 -7.43
N ARG A 98 -16.03 -14.44 -6.61
CA ARG A 98 -16.47 -15.52 -5.70
C ARG A 98 -17.52 -15.04 -4.69
N ILE A 99 -17.34 -13.86 -4.09
CA ILE A 99 -18.30 -13.32 -3.10
C ILE A 99 -19.65 -12.99 -3.75
N LYS A 100 -19.65 -12.50 -5.00
CA LYS A 100 -20.88 -12.18 -5.73
C LYS A 100 -21.67 -13.43 -6.11
N ASP A 101 -21.01 -14.54 -6.41
CA ASP A 101 -21.68 -15.82 -6.71
C ASP A 101 -22.33 -16.47 -5.47
N GLU A 102 -21.95 -16.04 -4.27
CA GLU A 102 -22.48 -16.51 -2.99
C GLU A 102 -23.62 -15.64 -2.43
N ALA A 103 -23.90 -14.48 -3.05
CA ALA A 103 -24.90 -13.49 -2.62
C ALA A 103 -26.18 -13.52 -3.46
#